data_AF-A0A8I2H3J5-F1
#
_entry.id   AF-A0A8I2H3J5-F1
#
_cell.length_a   1.000
_cell.length_b   1.000
_cell.length_c   1.000
_cell.angle_alpha   90.00
_cell.angle_beta   90.00
_cell.angle_gamma   90.00
#
_symmetry.space_group_name_H-M   'P 1'
#
loop_
_entity.id
_entity.type
_entity.pdbx_description
1 polymer ?
#
loop_
_entity_poly.entity_id
_entity_poly.type
_entity_poly.pdbx_seq_one_letter_code
_entity_poly.pdbx_strand_id
1 'polypeptide(L)'
;MRVEILGQERRRRWSNEDKLAIVTAVGVSGATITEIAHRHDVTRQQIYAWRSELKKKGLLPVSSNALFIPVDLNAVQTDAPELRESCSG
;
A
#
# COMPACT_ATOMS: atom_id res chain seq x y z
N MET A 1 0.15 20.52 -1.12
CA MET A 1 1.57 20.91 -1.24
C MET A 1 2.35 19.70 -1.76
N ARG A 2 2.71 19.69 -3.06
CA ARG A 2 3.42 18.58 -3.72
C ARG A 2 4.91 18.87 -3.58
N VAL A 3 5.63 18.06 -2.82
CA VAL A 3 7.07 18.25 -2.61
C VAL A 3 7.81 17.80 -3.85
N GLU A 4 8.63 18.72 -4.36
CA GLU A 4 9.51 18.57 -5.50
C GLU A 4 10.56 17.49 -5.24
N ILE A 5 10.70 16.54 -6.16
CA ILE A 5 11.91 15.72 -6.27
C ILE A 5 12.57 16.15 -7.57
N LEU A 6 13.20 17.31 -7.53
CA LEU A 6 13.97 17.89 -8.63
C LEU A 6 15.18 18.60 -7.98
N GLY A 7 16.25 17.89 -7.64
CA GLY A 7 17.45 18.57 -7.12
C GLY A 7 18.61 17.72 -6.60
N GLN A 8 18.37 16.62 -5.87
CA GLN A 8 19.47 15.75 -5.38
C GLN A 8 19.76 14.56 -6.31
N GLU A 9 19.52 14.85 -7.58
CA GLU A 9 19.77 14.04 -8.73
C GLU A 9 21.21 14.30 -9.18
N ARG A 10 22.13 13.40 -8.82
CA ARG A 10 23.11 13.02 -9.86
C ARG A 10 23.68 11.62 -9.79
N ARG A 11 23.67 10.88 -8.67
CA ARG A 11 24.30 9.53 -8.69
C ARG A 11 24.03 8.57 -7.53
N ARG A 12 22.99 8.71 -6.71
CA ARG A 12 22.59 7.55 -5.88
C ARG A 12 22.01 6.47 -6.79
N ARG A 13 22.90 5.63 -7.31
CA ARG A 13 22.55 4.38 -7.99
C ARG A 13 22.12 3.41 -6.91
N TRP A 14 20.81 3.27 -6.75
CA TRP A 14 20.23 2.25 -5.90
C TRP A 14 20.48 0.89 -6.54
N SER A 15 21.30 0.06 -5.89
CA SER A 15 21.47 -1.34 -6.31
C SER A 15 20.15 -2.09 -6.10
N ASN A 16 19.99 -3.26 -6.73
CA ASN A 16 18.80 -4.08 -6.47
C ASN A 16 18.71 -4.49 -4.99
N GLU A 17 19.85 -4.66 -4.33
CA GLU A 17 19.93 -4.97 -2.89
C GLU A 17 19.41 -3.81 -2.04
N ASP A 18 19.87 -2.58 -2.30
CA ASP A 18 19.40 -1.41 -1.56
C ASP A 18 17.89 -1.17 -1.78
N LYS A 19 17.42 -1.34 -3.02
CA LYS A 19 15.99 -1.26 -3.34
C LYS A 19 15.22 -2.31 -2.56
N LEU A 20 15.73 -3.54 -2.48
CA LEU A 20 15.09 -4.65 -1.79
C LEU A 20 15.04 -4.39 -0.27
N ALA A 21 16.14 -3.93 0.33
CA ALA A 21 16.19 -3.58 1.74
C ALA A 21 15.15 -2.51 2.10
N ILE A 22 15.03 -1.46 1.29
CA ILE A 22 14.03 -0.40 1.51
C ILE A 22 12.61 -0.93 1.34
N VAL A 23 12.34 -1.69 0.29
CA VAL A 23 11.00 -2.22 0.00
C VAL A 23 10.57 -3.24 1.06
N THR A 24 11.48 -4.06 1.56
CA THR A 24 11.21 -5.05 2.62
C THR A 24 11.06 -4.39 3.99
N ALA A 25 11.72 -3.26 4.26
CA ALA A 25 11.55 -2.52 5.52
C ALA A 25 10.14 -1.91 5.68
N VAL A 26 9.41 -1.74 4.58
CA VAL A 26 8.01 -1.27 4.62
C VAL A 26 7.13 -2.30 5.35
N GLY A 27 6.42 -1.85 6.39
CA GLY A 27 5.53 -2.70 7.18
C GLY A 27 6.23 -3.49 8.28
N VAL A 28 7.57 -3.53 8.30
CA VAL A 28 8.32 -4.09 9.43
C VAL A 28 8.10 -3.19 10.65
N SER A 29 7.71 -3.79 11.78
CA SER A 29 7.43 -3.07 13.04
C SER A 29 6.39 -1.95 12.90
N GLY A 30 5.47 -2.06 11.93
CA GLY A 30 4.45 -1.03 11.68
C GLY A 30 4.93 0.20 10.91
N ALA A 31 6.18 0.20 10.41
CA ALA A 31 6.72 1.32 9.64
C ALA A 31 5.90 1.57 8.37
N THR A 32 5.44 2.82 8.20
CA THR A 32 4.64 3.20 7.04
C THR A 32 5.49 3.49 5.81
N ILE A 33 4.91 3.37 4.61
CA ILE A 33 5.57 3.73 3.35
C ILE A 33 6.06 5.19 3.39
N THR A 34 5.29 6.09 4.00
CA THR A 34 5.64 7.51 4.13
C THR A 34 6.86 7.70 5.02
N GLU A 35 6.93 7.00 6.16
CA GLU A 35 8.07 7.07 7.08
C GLU A 35 9.36 6.54 6.43
N ILE A 36 9.28 5.39 5.76
CA ILE A 36 10.41 4.80 5.02
C ILE A 36 10.86 5.72 3.88
N ALA A 37 9.90 6.32 3.15
CA ALA A 37 10.19 7.29 2.10
C ALA A 37 11.01 8.48 2.64
N HIS A 38 10.59 9.06 3.77
CA HIS A 38 11.34 10.16 4.41
C HIS A 38 12.72 9.73 4.91
N ARG A 39 12.83 8.56 5.54
CA ARG A 39 14.08 8.05 6.10
C ARG A 39 15.15 7.81 5.03
N HIS A 40 14.75 7.35 3.86
CA HIS A 40 15.66 7.01 2.76
C HIS A 40 15.77 8.10 1.70
N ASP A 41 15.11 9.24 1.88
CA ASP A 41 15.02 10.34 0.93
C ASP A 41 14.56 9.88 -0.47
N VAL A 42 13.49 9.09 -0.48
CA VAL A 42 12.86 8.53 -1.69
C VAL A 42 11.39 8.87 -1.72
N THR A 43 10.81 8.98 -2.91
CA THR A 43 9.35 9.10 -3.03
C THR A 43 8.65 7.78 -2.75
N ARG A 44 7.41 7.87 -2.25
CA ARG A 44 6.48 6.74 -2.22
C ARG A 44 6.30 6.11 -3.61
N GLN A 45 6.28 6.94 -4.66
CA GLN A 45 6.15 6.49 -6.05
C GLN A 45 7.36 5.65 -6.51
N GLN A 46 8.59 6.01 -6.12
CA GLN A 46 9.79 5.21 -6.35
C GLN A 46 9.71 3.85 -5.65
N ILE A 47 9.24 3.80 -4.41
CA ILE A 47 9.05 2.54 -3.68
C ILE A 47 8.08 1.62 -4.43
N TYR A 48 6.96 2.14 -4.94
CA TYR A 48 6.03 1.34 -5.77
C TYR A 48 6.63 0.88 -7.09
N ALA A 49 7.39 1.75 -7.76
CA ALA A 49 8.10 1.40 -9.00
C ALA A 49 9.12 0.28 -8.75
N TRP A 50 9.92 0.38 -7.68
CA TRP A 50 10.88 -0.65 -7.29
C TRP A 50 10.21 -1.95 -6.90
N ARG A 51 9.06 -1.91 -6.23
CA ARG A 51 8.29 -3.14 -5.92
C ARG A 51 7.89 -3.89 -7.19
N SER A 52 7.52 -3.16 -8.24
CA SER A 52 7.17 -3.73 -9.54
C SER A 52 8.40 -4.23 -10.30
N GLU A 53 9.51 -3.49 -10.26
CA GLU A 53 10.79 -3.86 -10.88
C GLU A 53 11.39 -5.12 -10.24
N LEU A 54 11.44 -5.18 -8.91
CA LEU A 54 11.94 -6.32 -8.14
C LEU A 54 11.05 -7.56 -8.31
N LYS A 55 9.72 -7.37 -8.41
CA LYS A 55 8.80 -8.47 -8.72
C LYS A 55 9.07 -9.05 -10.11
N LYS A 56 9.27 -8.20 -11.13
CA LYS A 56 9.63 -8.65 -12.50
C LYS A 56 10.97 -9.39 -12.53
N LYS A 57 11.92 -8.99 -11.67
CA LYS A 57 13.23 -9.63 -11.54
C LYS A 57 13.22 -10.91 -10.68
N GLY A 58 12.09 -11.26 -10.05
CA GLY A 58 12.02 -12.38 -9.11
C GLY A 58 12.81 -12.18 -7.81
N LEU A 59 13.21 -10.94 -7.51
CA LEU A 59 14.02 -10.59 -6.33
C LEU A 59 13.17 -10.21 -5.13
N LEU A 60 11.88 -9.91 -5.34
CA LEU A 60 10.97 -9.67 -4.24
C LEU A 60 10.67 -11.02 -3.59
N PRO A 61 10.89 -11.21 -2.27
CA PRO A 61 10.45 -12.42 -1.60
C PRO A 61 8.95 -12.56 -1.84
N VAL A 62 8.54 -13.74 -2.30
CA VAL A 62 7.13 -14.13 -2.25
C VAL A 62 6.74 -13.98 -0.80
N SER A 63 5.76 -13.14 -0.51
CA SER A 63 5.17 -13.11 0.81
C SER A 63 4.51 -14.48 1.01
N SER A 64 5.27 -15.43 1.56
CA SER A 64 4.78 -16.76 1.95
C SER A 64 3.68 -16.65 3.03
N ASN A 65 3.45 -15.43 3.53
CA ASN A 65 2.51 -15.11 4.60
C ASN A 65 1.23 -14.44 4.07
N ALA A 66 1.09 -14.23 2.76
CA ALA A 66 -0.15 -13.73 2.18
C ALA A 66 -1.18 -14.89 2.14
N LEU A 67 -1.89 -15.07 3.25
CA LEU A 67 -2.99 -16.01 3.34
C LEU A 67 -4.28 -15.32 2.87
N PHE A 68 -5.02 -15.99 1.98
CA PHE A 68 -6.39 -15.61 1.67
C PHE A 68 -7.28 -16.09 2.81
N ILE A 69 -7.84 -15.16 3.57
CA ILE A 69 -8.82 -15.47 4.61
C ILE A 69 -10.22 -15.30 4.00
N PRO A 70 -11.09 -16.32 4.05
CA PRO A 70 -12.48 -16.17 3.60
C PRO A 70 -13.19 -15.14 4.50
N VAL A 71 -13.94 -14.23 3.88
CA VAL A 71 -14.79 -13.26 4.57
C VAL A 71 -16.24 -13.60 4.27
N ASP A 72 -16.99 -14.00 5.29
CA ASP A 72 -18.43 -14.21 5.17
C ASP A 72 -19.15 -12.86 5.13
N LEU A 73 -19.75 -12.56 3.98
CA LEU A 73 -20.61 -11.38 3.81
C LEU A 73 -21.99 -11.72 4.35
N ASN A 74 -22.19 -11.62 5.65
CA ASN A 74 -23.54 -11.62 6.20
C ASN A 74 -24.25 -10.37 5.68
N ALA A 75 -25.21 -10.56 4.77
CA ALA A 75 -26.07 -9.50 4.31
C ALA A 75 -26.76 -8.87 5.52
N VAL A 76 -26.43 -7.61 5.80
CA VAL A 76 -27.26 -6.78 6.67
C VAL A 76 -28.63 -6.73 6.00
N GLN A 77 -29.59 -7.47 6.56
CA GLN A 77 -31.00 -7.22 6.28
C GLN A 77 -31.28 -5.83 6.84
N THR A 78 -31.29 -4.84 5.96
CA THR A 78 -32.01 -3.60 6.21
C THR A 78 -33.48 -3.98 6.25
N ASP A 79 -33.98 -4.30 7.45
CA ASP A 79 -35.38 -4.08 7.78
C ASP A 79 -35.67 -2.62 7.45
N ALA A 80 -36.35 -2.42 6.32
CA ALA A 80 -36.96 -1.15 6.02
C ALA A 80 -38.20 -1.04 6.92
N PRO A 81 -38.31 -0.01 7.78
CA PRO A 81 -39.50 0.15 8.59
C PRO A 81 -40.65 0.50 7.65
N GLU A 82 -41.62 -0.41 7.54
CA GLU A 82 -42.91 -0.11 6.92
C GLU A 82 -43.61 0.97 7.73
N LEU A 83 -43.50 2.22 7.25
CA LEU A 83 -44.37 3.30 7.67
C LEU A 83 -45.78 3.03 7.14
N ARG A 84 -46.59 2.41 8.00
CA ARG A 84 -48.04 2.47 7.93
C ARG A 84 -48.47 3.91 8.18
N GLU A 85 -48.94 4.60 7.15
CA GLU A 85 -49.90 5.69 7.33
C GLU A 85 -51.03 5.53 6.33
N SER A 86 -52.10 4.92 6.82
CA SER A 86 -53.45 5.12 6.32
C SER A 86 -53.83 6.57 6.57
N CYS A 87 -54.20 7.32 5.53
CA CYS A 87 -55.05 8.50 5.69
C CYS A 87 -56.01 8.61 4.50
N SER A 88 -57.29 8.64 4.87
CA SER A 88 -58.49 8.74 4.06
C SER A 88 -58.61 10.11 3.37
N GLY A 89 -59.26 10.14 2.21
CA GLY A 89 -59.67 11.37 1.51
C GLY A 89 -60.27 11.07 0.16
#